data_AF-A0A453H6N1-F1
#
_entry.id   AF-A0A453H6N1-F1
#
_cell.length_a   1.000
_cell.length_b   1.000
_cell.length_c   1.000
_cell.angle_alpha   90.00
_cell.angle_beta   90.00
_cell.angle_gamma   90.00
#
_symmetry.space_group_name_H-M   'P 1'
#
loop_
_entity.id
_entity.type
_entity.pdbx_description
1 polymer ?
#
loop_
_entity_poly.entity_id
_entity_poly.type
_entity_poly.pdbx_seq_one_letter_code
_entity_poly.pdbx_strand_id
1 'polypeptide(L)'
;MGLPWYRVHTVVLNDPSRLLAVHIMHTTLVSGWAGSMALYELAVFDPSDPVLDPVWRQGVACFGFEAFHVMGLYGPGIWVSDPYGLTGKVQAVNLAWGAEGFDPFVPGG
;
A
#
# COMPACT_ATOMS: atom_id res chain seq x y z
N MET A 1 -41.37 13.64 -10.40
CA MET A 1 -40.13 13.79 -11.17
C MET A 1 -39.13 12.76 -10.63
N GLY A 2 -38.38 12.08 -11.49
CA GLY A 2 -37.37 11.11 -11.05
C GLY A 2 -36.16 11.77 -10.38
N LEU A 3 -35.25 10.95 -9.82
CA LEU A 3 -33.98 11.43 -9.27
C LEU A 3 -33.06 11.95 -10.40
N PRO A 4 -32.34 13.07 -10.21
CA PRO A 4 -31.25 13.47 -11.11
C PRO A 4 -30.11 12.44 -11.13
N TRP A 5 -29.42 12.30 -12.27
CA TRP A 5 -28.39 11.27 -12.49
C TRP A 5 -27.26 11.26 -11.45
N TYR A 6 -26.84 12.44 -10.97
CA TYR A 6 -25.77 12.57 -9.97
C TYR A 6 -26.23 12.25 -8.54
N ARG A 7 -27.53 11.96 -8.32
CA ARG A 7 -28.09 11.60 -7.01
C ARG A 7 -28.53 10.15 -6.91
N VAL A 8 -28.30 9.32 -7.91
CA VAL A 8 -28.82 7.94 -7.93
C VAL A 8 -28.36 7.10 -6.73
N HIS A 9 -27.18 7.36 -6.16
CA HIS A 9 -26.69 6.64 -4.98
C HIS A 9 -27.34 7.07 -3.66
N THR A 10 -28.14 8.15 -3.60
CA THR A 10 -28.81 8.54 -2.34
C THR A 10 -29.85 7.51 -1.89
N VAL A 11 -30.26 6.60 -2.78
CA VAL A 11 -31.23 5.55 -2.48
C VAL A 11 -30.77 4.58 -1.38
N VAL A 12 -29.46 4.47 -1.13
CA VAL A 12 -28.92 3.56 -0.10
C VAL A 12 -28.73 4.22 1.27
N LEU A 13 -28.96 5.54 1.40
CA LEU A 13 -28.64 6.27 2.64
C LEU A 13 -29.41 5.79 3.88
N ASN A 14 -30.63 5.27 3.70
CA ASN A 14 -31.46 4.74 4.79
C ASN A 14 -31.71 3.23 4.65
N ASP A 15 -30.94 2.53 3.81
CA ASP A 15 -30.98 1.07 3.65
C ASP A 15 -29.60 0.50 4.02
N PRO A 16 -29.37 0.15 5.30
CA PRO A 16 -28.06 -0.27 5.78
C PRO A 16 -27.58 -1.56 5.13
N SER A 17 -28.49 -2.43 4.70
CA SER A 17 -28.13 -3.68 4.02
C SER A 17 -27.59 -3.40 2.62
N ARG A 18 -28.27 -2.53 1.85
CA ARG A 18 -27.77 -2.10 0.53
C ARG A 18 -26.52 -1.24 0.64
N LEU A 19 -26.42 -0.42 1.69
CA LEU A 19 -25.22 0.37 1.94
C LEU A 19 -24.01 -0.54 2.20
N LEU A 20 -24.17 -1.59 3.02
CA LEU A 20 -23.12 -2.58 3.23
C LEU A 20 -22.76 -3.30 1.92
N ALA A 21 -23.76 -3.68 1.12
CA ALA A 21 -23.53 -4.33 -0.17
C ALA A 21 -22.67 -3.47 -1.11
N VAL A 22 -22.95 -2.16 -1.24
CA VAL A 22 -22.13 -1.29 -2.09
C VAL A 22 -20.74 -1.05 -1.54
N HIS A 23 -20.55 -1.04 -0.21
CA HIS A 23 -19.22 -0.99 0.38
C HIS A 23 -18.42 -2.26 0.07
N ILE A 24 -19.03 -3.44 0.21
CA ILE A 24 -18.38 -4.71 -0.16
C ILE A 24 -18.05 -4.72 -1.66
N MET A 25 -18.97 -4.27 -2.52
CA MET A 25 -18.72 -4.13 -3.97
C MET A 25 -17.55 -3.19 -4.25
N HIS A 26 -17.48 -2.04 -3.58
CA HIS A 26 -16.37 -1.11 -3.74
C HIS A 26 -15.05 -1.71 -3.25
N THR A 27 -15.03 -2.34 -2.07
CA THR A 27 -13.83 -3.00 -1.53
C THR A 27 -13.34 -4.12 -2.45
N THR A 28 -14.24 -4.94 -2.99
CA THR A 28 -13.88 -6.01 -3.94
C THR A 28 -13.36 -5.47 -5.27
N LEU A 29 -13.89 -4.34 -5.75
CA LEU A 29 -13.36 -3.66 -6.93
C LEU A 29 -11.94 -3.13 -6.68
N VAL A 30 -11.71 -2.50 -5.53
CA VAL A 30 -10.40 -1.98 -5.13
C VAL A 30 -9.39 -3.12 -4.95
N SER A 31 -9.76 -4.22 -4.28
CA SER A 31 -8.87 -5.37 -4.13
C SER A 31 -8.59 -6.08 -5.46
N GLY A 32 -9.59 -6.18 -6.33
CA GLY A 32 -9.42 -6.72 -7.68
C GLY A 32 -8.49 -5.86 -8.53
N TRP A 33 -8.64 -4.53 -8.47
CA TRP A 33 -7.74 -3.60 -9.13
C TRP A 33 -6.29 -3.74 -8.61
N ALA A 34 -6.09 -3.76 -7.29
CA ALA A 34 -4.76 -3.89 -6.68
C ALA A 34 -4.05 -5.16 -7.16
N GLY A 35 -4.74 -6.32 -7.11
CA GLY A 35 -4.19 -7.59 -7.61
C GLY A 35 -3.90 -7.56 -9.10
N SER A 36 -4.79 -6.98 -9.92
CA SER A 36 -4.56 -6.87 -11.37
C SER A 36 -3.36 -5.99 -11.72
N MET A 37 -3.15 -4.89 -10.98
CA MET A 37 -2.00 -4.01 -11.15
C MET A 37 -0.71 -4.69 -10.72
N ALA A 38 -0.71 -5.38 -9.56
CA ALA A 38 0.46 -6.15 -9.11
C ALA A 38 0.85 -7.23 -10.12
N LEU A 39 -0.11 -7.97 -10.68
CA LEU A 39 0.15 -8.98 -11.71
C LEU A 39 0.67 -8.36 -13.01
N TYR A 40 0.10 -7.23 -13.43
CA TYR A 40 0.57 -6.51 -14.62
C TYR A 40 2.01 -6.03 -14.44
N GLU A 41 2.31 -5.37 -13.32
CA GLU A 41 3.66 -4.89 -13.00
C GLU A 41 4.66 -6.05 -12.95
N LEU A 42 4.32 -7.16 -12.29
CA LEU A 42 5.16 -8.35 -12.25
C LEU A 42 5.46 -8.92 -13.65
N ALA A 43 4.49 -8.86 -14.57
CA ALA A 43 4.64 -9.39 -15.92
C ALA A 43 5.59 -8.57 -16.79
N VAL A 44 5.78 -7.27 -16.49
CA VAL A 44 6.64 -6.36 -17.27
C VAL A 44 7.92 -5.96 -16.53
N PHE A 45 8.03 -6.24 -15.24
CA PHE A 45 9.17 -5.89 -14.40
C PHE A 45 10.44 -6.61 -14.83
N ASP A 46 11.53 -5.85 -15.03
CA ASP A 46 12.87 -6.38 -15.26
C ASP A 46 13.70 -6.30 -13.96
N PRO A 47 13.94 -7.42 -13.26
CA PRO A 47 14.71 -7.42 -12.02
C PRO A 47 16.24 -7.39 -12.22
N SER A 48 16.73 -7.31 -13.46
CA SER A 48 18.14 -7.61 -13.77
C SER A 48 19.16 -6.61 -13.22
N ASP A 49 18.80 -5.33 -13.06
CA ASP A 49 19.70 -4.28 -12.56
C ASP A 49 19.02 -3.39 -11.51
N PRO A 50 19.11 -3.75 -10.21
CA PRO A 50 18.52 -2.94 -9.14
C PRO A 50 19.28 -1.63 -8.86
N VAL A 51 20.45 -1.39 -9.48
CA VAL A 51 21.26 -0.20 -9.26
C VAL A 51 20.93 0.88 -10.29
N LEU A 52 20.94 0.53 -11.58
CA LEU A 52 20.74 1.49 -12.67
C LEU A 52 19.32 1.47 -13.23
N ASP A 53 18.55 0.39 -13.02
CA ASP A 53 17.15 0.30 -13.43
C ASP A 53 16.22 -0.19 -12.30
N PRO A 54 16.15 0.55 -11.17
CA PRO A 54 15.29 0.19 -10.05
C PRO A 54 13.80 0.37 -10.36
N VAL A 55 12.94 -0.20 -9.49
CA VAL A 55 11.47 -0.22 -9.62
C VAL A 55 10.83 1.14 -9.97
N TRP A 56 11.35 2.23 -9.40
CA TRP A 56 10.82 3.58 -9.61
C TRP A 56 11.15 4.14 -11.01
N ARG A 57 12.15 3.60 -11.71
CA ARG A 57 12.49 3.95 -13.09
C ARG A 57 11.64 3.19 -14.11
N GLN A 58 11.15 2.00 -13.74
CA GLN A 58 10.28 1.17 -14.56
C GLN A 58 8.77 1.48 -14.40
N GLY A 59 8.40 2.40 -13.51
CA GLY A 59 7.00 2.77 -13.27
C GLY A 59 6.22 1.74 -12.46
N VAL A 60 6.91 0.88 -11.71
CA VAL A 60 6.32 -0.11 -10.80
C VAL A 60 5.91 0.59 -9.50
N ALA A 61 4.62 0.55 -9.17
CA ALA A 61 4.04 1.27 -8.04
C ALA A 61 3.30 0.37 -7.04
N CYS A 62 2.61 -0.69 -7.47
CA CYS A 62 1.82 -1.56 -6.59
C CYS A 62 2.66 -2.66 -5.93
N PHE A 63 3.55 -3.32 -6.67
CA PHE A 63 4.38 -4.41 -6.16
C PHE A 63 5.27 -4.00 -4.97
N GLY A 64 5.65 -2.72 -4.88
CA GLY A 64 6.52 -2.21 -3.81
C GLY A 64 5.88 -2.06 -2.42
N PHE A 65 4.56 -2.15 -2.28
CA PHE A 65 3.85 -1.79 -1.03
C PHE A 65 3.25 -2.98 -0.26
N GLU A 66 3.14 -4.18 -0.84
CA GLU A 66 2.28 -5.25 -0.29
C GLU A 66 2.92 -6.14 0.81
N ALA A 67 4.21 -5.96 1.16
CA ALA A 67 4.98 -7.04 1.80
C ALA A 67 5.30 -6.93 3.31
N PHE A 68 4.95 -5.85 4.01
CA PHE A 68 5.61 -5.54 5.31
C PHE A 68 4.70 -5.47 6.54
N HIS A 69 5.15 -6.08 7.65
CA HIS A 69 4.52 -6.02 8.98
C HIS A 69 5.59 -5.63 10.01
N VAL A 70 5.27 -4.61 10.82
CA VAL A 70 6.25 -3.62 11.30
C VAL A 70 7.36 -4.15 12.22
N MET A 71 7.03 -4.98 13.22
CA MET A 71 7.95 -5.24 14.35
C MET A 71 8.95 -6.39 14.13
N GLY A 72 8.83 -7.19 13.08
CA GLY A 72 9.74 -8.33 12.85
C GLY A 72 9.57 -9.55 13.79
N LEU A 73 8.88 -9.40 14.94
CA LEU A 73 8.66 -10.49 15.93
C LEU A 73 7.70 -11.57 15.42
N TYR A 74 6.66 -11.17 14.68
CA TYR A 74 5.67 -12.04 14.03
C TYR A 74 5.44 -11.64 12.56
N GLY A 75 6.45 -11.04 11.93
CA GLY A 75 6.39 -10.53 10.56
C GLY A 75 7.79 -10.25 10.00
N PRO A 76 7.91 -9.80 8.74
CA PRO A 76 9.21 -9.63 8.10
C PRO A 76 9.98 -8.36 8.53
N GLY A 77 9.34 -7.41 9.24
CA GLY A 77 9.88 -6.07 9.48
C GLY A 77 9.44 -5.09 8.39
N ILE A 78 10.15 -3.96 8.27
CA ILE A 78 9.89 -2.93 7.26
C ILE A 78 11.15 -2.63 6.45
N TRP A 79 10.97 -1.93 5.33
CA TRP A 79 12.08 -1.39 4.56
C TRP A 79 12.79 -0.27 5.32
N VAL A 80 14.11 -0.35 5.44
CA VAL A 80 14.97 0.70 6.00
C VAL A 80 16.22 0.82 5.13
N SER A 81 16.75 2.03 4.99
CA SER A 81 17.99 2.30 4.26
C SER A 81 18.94 3.16 5.09
N ASP A 82 20.20 3.24 4.64
CA ASP A 82 21.09 4.32 5.06
C ASP A 82 20.60 5.68 4.52
N PRO A 83 21.14 6.81 5.04
CA PRO A 83 20.72 8.16 4.64
C PRO A 83 20.90 8.49 3.15
N TYR A 84 21.72 7.72 2.43
CA TYR A 84 21.98 7.90 1.00
C TYR A 84 21.21 6.90 0.13
N GLY A 85 20.43 5.98 0.72
CA GLY A 85 19.59 5.03 -0.01
C GLY A 85 20.36 3.94 -0.75
N LEU A 86 21.59 3.61 -0.33
CA LEU A 86 22.48 2.68 -1.05
C LEU A 86 22.36 1.22 -0.57
N THR A 87 21.95 1.02 0.67
CA THR A 87 21.95 -0.27 1.39
C THR A 87 20.58 -0.63 1.94
N GLY A 88 19.53 -0.22 1.24
CA GLY A 88 18.13 -0.51 1.59
C GLY A 88 17.84 -2.00 1.68
N LYS A 89 17.15 -2.41 2.74
CA LYS A 89 16.71 -3.80 2.97
C LYS A 89 15.55 -3.84 3.94
N VAL A 90 14.86 -4.97 3.96
CA VAL A 90 13.88 -5.28 5.01
C VAL A 90 14.62 -5.65 6.28
N GLN A 91 14.25 -5.03 7.40
CA GLN A 91 14.80 -5.37 8.72
C GLN A 91 13.78 -5.15 9.83
N ALA A 92 13.98 -5.87 10.94
CA ALA A 92 13.27 -5.60 12.18
C ALA A 92 13.73 -4.24 12.75
N VAL A 93 12.80 -3.52 13.38
CA VAL A 93 13.04 -2.20 13.95
C VAL A 93 12.69 -2.22 15.43
N ASN A 94 13.61 -1.75 16.27
CA ASN A 94 13.35 -1.55 17.69
C ASN A 94 12.56 -0.27 17.90
N LEU A 95 11.62 -0.30 18.85
CA LEU A 95 10.80 0.86 19.20
C LEU A 95 11.63 1.91 19.94
N ALA A 96 11.46 3.17 19.55
CA ALA A 96 11.94 4.34 20.23
C ALA A 96 10.83 4.86 21.17
N TRP A 97 11.15 5.00 22.45
CA TRP A 97 10.20 5.48 23.46
C TRP A 97 10.49 6.91 23.92
N GLY A 98 11.63 7.48 23.53
CA GLY A 98 11.99 8.86 23.81
C GLY A 98 11.47 9.83 22.74
N ALA A 99 11.93 11.08 22.83
CA ALA A 99 11.52 12.13 21.89
C ALA A 99 11.95 11.85 20.44
N GLU A 100 12.98 11.03 20.26
CA GLU A 100 13.46 10.56 18.94
C GLU A 100 12.41 9.76 18.17
N GLY A 101 11.39 9.20 18.83
CA GLY A 101 10.26 8.55 18.14
C GLY A 101 9.37 9.52 17.33
N PHE A 102 9.46 10.83 17.58
CA PHE A 102 8.75 11.84 16.78
C PHE A 102 9.56 12.34 15.57
N ASP A 103 10.80 11.88 15.42
CA ASP A 103 11.60 12.19 14.22
C ASP A 103 11.06 11.37 13.04
N PRO A 104 10.57 12.00 11.95
CA PRO A 104 10.02 11.30 10.79
C PRO A 104 11.03 10.41 10.06
N PHE A 105 12.33 10.52 10.38
CA PHE A 105 13.39 9.69 9.80
C PHE A 105 13.90 8.60 10.75
N VAL A 106 13.36 8.50 11.97
CA VAL A 106 13.64 7.39 12.90
C VAL A 106 12.53 6.34 12.73
N PRO A 107 12.84 5.15 12.17
CA PRO A 107 11.82 4.15 11.85
C PRO A 107 11.15 3.51 13.08
N GLY A 108 11.72 3.72 14.28
CA GLY A 108 11.22 3.15 15.54
C GLY A 108 10.15 3.98 16.25
N GLY A 109 9.76 5.12 15.67
CA GLY A 109 8.69 5.99 16.21
C GLY A 109 7.29 5.39 16.20
#